data_AF-A0A0G2I1A4-F1
#
_entry.id   AF-A0A0G2I1A4-F1
#
_cell.length_a   1.000
_cell.length_b   1.000
_cell.length_c   1.000
_cell.angle_alpha   90.00
_cell.angle_beta   90.00
_cell.angle_gamma   90.00
#
_symmetry.space_group_name_H-M   'P 1'
#
loop_
_entity.id
_entity.type
_entity.pdbx_description
1 polymer ?
#
loop_
_entity_poly.entity_id
_entity_poly.type
_entity_poly.pdbx_seq_one_letter_code
_entity_poly.pdbx_strand_id
1 'polypeptide(L)'
;MKLLFSIAVGLAAIMEAIALEEAEASNNKHISDIFRSLKTVENGFFHLGDDKILRTFDGDGNVLDYARPEDTHLKAVANLYSKSVQEHLYRVWGPVDDSQISEEQILHPPDYLLPLHLSKMPAAEPGICERDLDSGLEKRARCNTITCNTHEECYQRGCPGCLLIDKVVDGKCLSW
;
A
#
# COMPACT_ATOMS: atom_id res chain seq x y z
N MET A 1 -9.38 -81.03 -16.27
CA MET A 1 -10.39 -80.77 -17.32
C MET A 1 -10.74 -79.27 -17.25
N LYS A 2 -10.51 -78.54 -18.36
CA LYS A 2 -11.15 -77.27 -18.81
C LYS A 2 -11.33 -76.11 -17.79
N LEU A 3 -10.59 -75.01 -17.87
CA LEU A 3 -10.63 -73.86 -18.83
C LEU A 3 -11.55 -72.71 -18.34
N LEU A 4 -11.17 -71.48 -18.76
CA LEU A 4 -11.92 -70.20 -18.80
C LEU A 4 -11.65 -69.25 -17.62
N PHE A 5 -11.43 -67.93 -17.75
CA PHE A 5 -11.29 -66.95 -18.84
C PHE A 5 -10.68 -65.70 -18.16
N SER A 6 -9.84 -64.90 -18.84
CA SER A 6 -10.01 -63.44 -18.92
C SER A 6 -8.88 -62.78 -19.73
N ILE A 7 -9.24 -62.60 -21.01
CA ILE A 7 -8.90 -61.55 -21.96
C ILE A 7 -7.84 -60.52 -21.50
N ALA A 8 -6.68 -60.59 -22.15
CA ALA A 8 -5.78 -59.45 -22.30
C ALA A 8 -6.15 -58.71 -23.60
N VAL A 9 -6.44 -57.41 -23.50
CA VAL A 9 -6.34 -56.47 -24.63
C VAL A 9 -5.65 -55.23 -24.12
N GLY A 10 -4.48 -54.95 -24.68
CA GLY A 10 -3.62 -53.83 -24.33
C GLY A 10 -3.85 -52.59 -25.19
N LEU A 11 -3.38 -51.47 -24.62
CA LEU A 11 -2.78 -50.27 -25.23
C LEU A 11 -3.55 -49.52 -26.33
N ALA A 12 -4.05 -48.32 -25.99
CA ALA A 12 -3.79 -47.10 -26.77
C ALA A 12 -3.95 -45.86 -25.88
N ALA A 13 -3.00 -44.95 -25.99
CA ALA A 13 -2.83 -43.76 -25.17
C ALA A 13 -3.87 -42.66 -25.46
N ILE A 14 -4.31 -41.98 -24.40
CA ILE A 14 -4.51 -40.52 -24.45
C ILE A 14 -3.88 -39.97 -23.16
N MET A 15 -2.63 -39.53 -23.29
CA MET A 15 -2.05 -38.59 -22.33
C MET A 15 -2.64 -37.23 -22.65
N GLU A 16 -3.63 -36.79 -21.88
CA GLU A 16 -3.87 -35.36 -21.69
C GLU A 16 -2.92 -34.89 -20.58
N ALA A 17 -1.77 -34.43 -21.03
CA ALA A 17 -0.98 -33.41 -20.35
C ALA A 17 -1.82 -32.11 -20.37
N ILE A 18 -1.73 -31.11 -19.50
CA ILE A 18 -0.68 -30.60 -18.60
C ILE A 18 -1.42 -29.83 -17.49
N ALA A 19 -0.77 -29.73 -16.33
CA ALA A 19 -1.04 -28.76 -15.27
C ALA A 19 -1.42 -27.36 -15.79
N LEU A 20 -2.31 -26.69 -15.04
CA LEU A 20 -2.21 -25.29 -14.60
C LEU A 20 -3.52 -24.95 -13.87
N GLU A 21 -3.68 -25.50 -12.68
CA GLU A 21 -4.37 -24.78 -11.61
C GLU A 21 -3.37 -24.55 -10.49
N GLU A 22 -2.35 -23.73 -10.76
CA GLU A 22 -1.94 -22.78 -9.74
C GLU A 22 -3.05 -21.73 -9.69
N ALA A 23 -4.15 -22.10 -9.05
CA ALA A 23 -5.10 -21.13 -8.54
C ALA A 23 -4.28 -20.18 -7.67
N GLU A 24 -4.18 -18.94 -8.12
CA GLU A 24 -3.49 -17.84 -7.47
C GLU A 24 -3.65 -17.97 -5.97
N ALA A 25 -2.55 -18.27 -5.29
CA ALA A 25 -2.48 -18.11 -3.85
C ALA A 25 -2.82 -16.65 -3.59
N SER A 26 -4.07 -16.40 -3.21
CA SER A 26 -4.49 -15.17 -2.56
C SER A 26 -3.59 -15.03 -1.34
N ASN A 27 -2.46 -14.36 -1.55
CA ASN A 27 -1.58 -13.93 -0.49
C ASN A 27 -2.37 -12.88 0.26
N ASN A 28 -3.17 -13.33 1.24
CA ASN A 28 -3.78 -12.50 2.29
C ASN A 28 -2.66 -11.92 3.17
N LYS A 29 -1.73 -11.21 2.55
CA LYS A 29 -0.64 -10.49 3.18
C LYS A 29 -1.31 -9.36 3.95
N HIS A 30 -1.03 -9.22 5.24
CA HIS A 30 -1.61 -8.09 5.97
C HIS A 30 -0.97 -6.80 5.43
N ILE A 31 -1.69 -5.67 5.43
CA ILE A 31 -1.13 -4.39 4.94
C ILE A 31 0.20 -4.05 5.63
N SER A 32 0.36 -4.40 6.91
CA SER A 32 1.61 -4.24 7.66
C SER A 32 2.79 -4.95 7.01
N ASP A 33 2.56 -6.10 6.38
CA ASP A 33 3.62 -6.88 5.77
C ASP A 33 4.07 -6.25 4.44
N ILE A 34 3.18 -5.52 3.75
CA ILE A 34 3.55 -4.69 2.59
C ILE A 34 4.50 -3.59 3.07
N PHE A 35 4.10 -2.84 4.11
CA PHE A 35 4.96 -1.80 4.68
C PHE A 35 6.32 -2.33 5.14
N ARG A 36 6.36 -3.49 5.82
CA ARG A 36 7.61 -4.12 6.28
C ARG A 36 8.51 -4.62 5.17
N SER A 37 7.98 -4.89 3.98
CA SER A 37 8.79 -5.39 2.86
C SER A 37 9.48 -4.30 2.04
N LEU A 38 9.07 -3.04 2.18
CA LEU A 38 9.62 -1.93 1.41
C LEU A 38 10.90 -1.39 2.05
N LYS A 39 11.86 -1.00 1.22
CA LYS A 39 13.07 -0.31 1.70
C LYS A 39 12.71 1.07 2.24
N THR A 40 13.25 1.40 3.41
CA THR A 40 13.07 2.70 4.07
C THR A 40 14.40 3.25 4.58
N VAL A 41 14.42 4.55 4.89
CA VAL A 41 15.50 5.26 5.57
C VAL A 41 14.91 6.14 6.67
N GLU A 42 15.66 6.47 7.72
CA GLU A 42 15.10 7.16 8.90
C GLU A 42 14.48 8.53 8.57
N ASN A 43 15.12 9.31 7.68
CA ASN A 43 14.63 10.62 7.25
C ASN A 43 13.57 10.54 6.12
N GLY A 44 13.16 9.34 5.72
CA GLY A 44 12.18 9.10 4.66
C GLY A 44 10.75 8.98 5.18
N PHE A 45 9.82 8.59 4.30
CA PHE A 45 8.42 8.32 4.65
C PHE A 45 7.73 7.38 3.66
N PHE A 46 6.59 6.79 4.06
CA PHE A 46 5.66 6.14 3.15
C PHE A 46 4.69 7.16 2.54
N HIS A 47 4.36 7.00 1.27
CA HIS A 47 3.30 7.78 0.62
C HIS A 47 2.39 6.90 -0.22
N LEU A 48 1.09 6.97 0.04
CA LEU A 48 0.07 6.33 -0.79
C LEU A 48 -0.63 7.41 -1.61
N GLY A 49 -0.30 7.46 -2.90
CA GLY A 49 -0.83 8.46 -3.83
C GLY A 49 -2.26 8.16 -4.29
N ASP A 50 -2.86 9.16 -4.95
CA ASP A 50 -4.17 9.03 -5.61
C ASP A 50 -4.14 7.98 -6.73
N ASP A 51 -2.96 7.63 -7.21
CA ASP A 51 -2.72 6.61 -8.23
C ASP A 51 -2.69 5.18 -7.66
N LYS A 52 -3.07 5.00 -6.39
CA LYS A 52 -3.08 3.73 -5.64
C LYS A 52 -1.70 3.10 -5.43
N ILE A 53 -0.61 3.80 -5.73
CA ILE A 53 0.73 3.26 -5.55
C ILE A 53 1.27 3.67 -4.17
N LEU A 54 1.75 2.69 -3.42
CA LEU A 54 2.50 2.92 -2.20
C LEU A 54 3.97 3.07 -2.53
N ARG A 55 4.54 4.24 -2.26
CA ARG A 55 5.96 4.56 -2.46
C ARG A 55 6.66 4.75 -1.13
N THR A 56 7.95 4.46 -1.07
CA THR A 56 8.84 4.98 -0.03
C THR A 56 9.70 6.08 -0.62
N PHE A 57 9.81 7.19 0.11
CA PHE A 57 10.64 8.32 -0.26
C PHE A 57 11.81 8.47 0.71
N ASP A 58 12.96 8.95 0.23
CA ASP A 58 14.01 9.49 1.07
C ASP A 58 13.72 10.96 1.48
N GLY A 59 14.59 11.54 2.31
CA GLY A 59 14.44 12.93 2.75
C GLY A 59 14.68 13.99 1.67
N ASP A 60 15.20 13.59 0.50
CA ASP A 60 15.39 14.48 -0.67
C ASP A 60 14.22 14.38 -1.66
N GLY A 61 13.24 13.51 -1.39
CA GLY A 61 12.06 13.30 -2.23
C GLY A 61 12.28 12.33 -3.39
N ASN A 62 13.31 11.49 -3.35
CA ASN A 62 13.49 10.41 -4.33
C ASN A 62 12.74 9.15 -3.88
N VAL A 63 12.13 8.44 -4.85
CA VAL A 63 11.50 7.14 -4.59
C VAL A 63 12.56 6.06 -4.40
N LEU A 64 12.49 5.34 -3.27
CA LEU A 64 13.41 4.25 -2.92
C LEU A 64 12.87 2.87 -3.29
N ASP A 65 11.57 2.67 -3.13
CA ASP A 65 10.87 1.40 -3.35
C ASP A 65 9.35 1.65 -3.54
N TYR A 66 8.63 0.63 -4.00
CA TYR A 66 7.18 0.72 -4.17
C TYR A 66 6.45 -0.62 -4.05
N ALA A 67 5.14 -0.52 -3.80
CA ALA A 67 4.20 -1.64 -3.88
C ALA A 67 2.90 -1.21 -4.56
N ARG A 68 2.19 -2.20 -5.11
CA ARG A 68 0.82 -2.08 -5.63
C ARG A 68 -0.12 -2.76 -4.66
N PRO A 69 -0.74 -2.03 -3.73
CA PRO A 69 -1.66 -2.62 -2.77
C PRO A 69 -2.97 -3.00 -3.47
N GLU A 70 -3.45 -4.21 -3.23
CA GLU A 70 -4.82 -4.61 -3.59
C GLU A 70 -5.88 -3.74 -2.88
N ASP A 71 -7.11 -3.73 -3.40
CA ASP A 71 -8.21 -2.93 -2.85
C ASP A 71 -8.52 -3.24 -1.37
N THR A 72 -8.30 -4.49 -0.94
CA THR A 72 -8.42 -4.90 0.48
C THR A 72 -7.41 -4.17 1.38
N HIS A 73 -6.17 -3.98 0.89
CA HIS A 73 -5.12 -3.22 1.56
C HIS A 73 -5.44 -1.73 1.58
N LEU A 74 -5.93 -1.17 0.47
CA LEU A 74 -6.34 0.24 0.39
C LEU A 74 -7.48 0.54 1.37
N LYS A 75 -8.46 -0.36 1.48
CA LYS A 75 -9.52 -0.28 2.49
C LYS A 75 -8.96 -0.31 3.92
N ALA A 76 -7.97 -1.15 4.19
CA ALA A 76 -7.31 -1.19 5.50
C ALA A 76 -6.62 0.14 5.84
N VAL A 77 -5.96 0.77 4.87
CA VAL A 77 -5.35 2.11 5.03
C VAL A 77 -6.43 3.18 5.25
N ALA A 78 -7.50 3.19 4.47
CA ALA A 78 -8.57 4.18 4.61
C ALA A 78 -9.27 4.13 5.98
N ASN A 79 -9.35 2.95 6.60
CA ASN A 79 -9.93 2.76 7.94
C ASN A 79 -9.10 3.41 9.07
N LEU A 80 -7.90 3.91 8.78
CA LEU A 80 -7.09 4.67 9.74
C LEU A 80 -7.60 6.12 9.93
N TYR A 81 -8.46 6.60 9.04
CA TYR A 81 -8.89 8.00 8.97
C TYR A 81 -10.36 8.18 9.31
N SER A 82 -10.78 9.44 9.46
CA SER A 82 -12.18 9.81 9.66
C SER A 82 -13.05 9.41 8.45
N LYS A 83 -14.37 9.30 8.65
CA LYS A 83 -15.29 8.88 7.58
C LYS A 83 -15.23 9.79 6.35
N SER A 84 -15.11 11.10 6.54
CA SER A 84 -14.99 12.08 5.47
C SER A 84 -13.74 11.88 4.63
N VAL A 85 -12.59 11.64 5.28
CA VAL A 85 -11.33 11.31 4.61
C VAL A 85 -11.44 9.98 3.87
N GLN A 86 -12.01 8.96 4.51
CA GLN A 86 -12.23 7.66 3.89
C GLN A 86 -13.09 7.75 2.62
N GLU A 87 -14.20 8.50 2.65
CA GLU A 87 -15.06 8.74 1.48
C GLU A 87 -14.31 9.47 0.36
N HIS A 88 -13.43 10.40 0.72
CA HIS A 88 -12.55 11.07 -0.24
C HIS A 88 -11.57 10.10 -0.90
N LEU A 89 -10.87 9.28 -0.10
CA LEU A 89 -9.91 8.29 -0.59
C LEU A 89 -10.56 7.30 -1.56
N TYR A 90 -11.75 6.79 -1.24
CA TYR A 90 -12.47 5.91 -2.17
C TYR A 90 -12.87 6.61 -3.46
N ARG A 91 -13.17 7.92 -3.42
CA ARG A 91 -13.51 8.69 -4.62
C ARG A 91 -12.29 8.87 -5.54
N VAL A 92 -11.10 9.12 -4.99
CA VAL A 92 -9.88 9.32 -5.80
C VAL A 92 -9.29 8.00 -6.30
N TRP A 93 -9.35 6.93 -5.51
CA TRP A 93 -8.84 5.61 -5.91
C TRP A 93 -9.77 4.82 -6.82
N GLY A 94 -11.10 4.97 -6.66
CA GLY A 94 -12.10 4.18 -7.38
C GLY A 94 -11.96 4.11 -8.91
N PRO A 95 -11.66 5.22 -9.62
CA PRO A 95 -11.52 5.20 -11.09
C PRO A 95 -10.14 4.77 -11.58
N VAL A 96 -9.18 4.49 -10.69
CA VAL A 96 -7.78 4.26 -11.07
C VAL A 96 -7.53 2.78 -11.34
N ASP A 97 -7.10 2.49 -12.58
CA ASP A 97 -6.47 1.22 -12.94
C ASP A 97 -4.95 1.35 -12.79
N ASP A 98 -4.44 0.91 -11.64
CA ASP A 98 -3.04 1.03 -11.32
C ASP A 98 -2.16 0.11 -12.19
N SER A 99 -2.71 -0.96 -12.77
CA SER A 99 -1.96 -1.87 -13.66
C SER A 99 -1.39 -1.19 -14.91
N GLN A 100 -1.96 -0.05 -15.32
CA GLN A 100 -1.54 0.73 -16.47
C GLN A 100 -0.42 1.74 -16.15
N ILE A 101 -0.07 1.90 -14.87
CA ILE A 101 0.97 2.84 -14.45
C ILE A 101 2.34 2.19 -14.69
N SER A 102 3.19 2.82 -15.50
CA SER A 102 4.54 2.32 -15.78
C SER A 102 5.46 2.41 -14.56
N GLU A 103 6.48 1.57 -14.52
CA GLU A 103 7.53 1.65 -13.49
C GLU A 103 8.25 3.01 -13.50
N GLU A 104 8.48 3.58 -14.69
CA GLU A 104 9.08 4.91 -14.83
C GLU A 104 8.25 5.99 -14.14
N GLN A 105 6.92 5.97 -14.32
CA GLN A 105 6.01 6.88 -13.62
C GLN A 105 5.92 6.60 -12.12
N ILE A 106 6.14 5.36 -11.69
CA ILE A 106 6.19 5.04 -10.25
C ILE A 106 7.42 5.65 -9.60
N LEU A 107 8.59 5.51 -10.23
CA LEU A 107 9.87 6.03 -9.71
C LEU A 107 10.00 7.55 -9.87
N HIS A 108 9.29 8.13 -10.85
CA HIS A 108 9.26 9.58 -11.12
C HIS A 108 7.81 10.08 -11.20
N PRO A 109 7.08 10.10 -10.08
CA PRO A 109 5.69 10.52 -10.09
C PRO A 109 5.57 12.00 -10.50
N PRO A 110 4.58 12.35 -11.34
CA PRO A 110 4.32 13.75 -11.66
C PRO A 110 3.93 14.54 -10.41
N ASP A 111 4.18 15.87 -10.44
CA ASP A 111 3.98 16.78 -9.29
C ASP A 111 2.58 16.71 -8.65
N TYR A 112 1.55 16.37 -9.43
CA TYR A 112 0.18 16.24 -8.94
C TYR A 112 -0.06 14.94 -8.15
N LEU A 113 0.89 14.02 -8.07
CA LEU A 113 0.82 12.82 -7.23
C LEU A 113 1.75 12.92 -6.02
N LEU A 114 2.53 13.99 -5.90
CA LEU A 114 3.44 14.18 -4.77
C LEU A 114 2.70 14.73 -3.54
N PRO A 115 3.17 14.41 -2.32
CA PRO A 115 2.79 15.14 -1.12
C PRO A 115 3.00 16.65 -1.29
N LEU A 116 2.22 17.47 -0.57
CA LEU A 116 2.25 18.94 -0.75
C LEU A 116 3.62 19.56 -0.51
N HIS A 117 4.42 19.01 0.42
CA HIS A 117 5.75 19.54 0.72
C HIS A 117 6.79 19.24 -0.38
N LEU A 118 6.54 18.24 -1.24
CA LEU A 118 7.38 17.94 -2.41
C LEU A 118 6.83 18.55 -3.70
N SER A 119 5.52 18.82 -3.76
CA SER A 119 4.88 19.39 -4.95
C SER A 119 5.28 20.86 -5.14
N LYS A 120 5.59 21.22 -6.40
CA LYS A 120 5.85 22.62 -6.81
C LYS A 120 4.57 23.36 -7.18
N MET A 121 3.41 22.70 -7.12
CA MET A 121 2.14 23.33 -7.46
C MET A 121 1.73 24.31 -6.34
N PRO A 122 1.25 25.52 -6.68
CA PRO A 122 0.61 26.37 -5.68
C PRO A 122 -0.58 25.58 -5.12
N ALA A 123 -0.69 25.51 -3.78
CA ALA A 123 -1.75 24.79 -3.08
C ALA A 123 -3.12 25.19 -3.66
N ALA A 124 -3.67 24.36 -4.54
CA ALA A 124 -4.95 24.57 -5.19
C ALA A 124 -5.80 23.33 -4.90
N GLU A 125 -6.98 23.60 -4.35
CA GLU A 125 -7.86 22.71 -3.56
C GLU A 125 -7.33 22.46 -2.13
N PRO A 126 -8.13 22.72 -1.08
CA PRO A 126 -7.73 22.41 0.28
C PRO A 126 -7.65 20.89 0.43
N GLY A 127 -6.42 20.35 0.38
CA GLY A 127 -6.14 19.06 0.99
C GLY A 127 -6.68 19.07 2.42
N ILE A 128 -7.19 17.93 2.89
CA ILE A 128 -7.89 17.85 4.18
C ILE A 128 -6.92 18.22 5.30
N CYS A 129 -6.96 19.49 5.72
CA CYS A 129 -6.16 20.02 6.82
C CYS A 129 -6.91 19.74 8.13
N GLU A 130 -6.87 18.50 8.62
CA GLU A 130 -7.29 18.21 10.00
C GLU A 130 -6.10 18.51 10.93
N ARG A 131 -6.06 19.75 11.44
CA ARG A 131 -5.20 20.09 12.58
C ARG A 131 -5.83 19.54 13.86
N ASP A 132 -5.32 18.41 14.34
CA ASP A 132 -5.62 17.95 15.69
C ASP A 132 -4.95 18.89 16.72
N LEU A 133 -5.75 19.52 17.58
CA LEU A 133 -5.27 20.36 18.67
C LEU A 133 -4.55 19.47 19.69
N ASP A 134 -3.23 19.68 19.80
CA ASP A 134 -2.33 19.00 20.74
C ASP A 134 -2.81 19.21 22.20
N SER A 135 -3.45 18.19 22.76
CA SER A 135 -3.74 18.12 24.19
C SER A 135 -2.57 17.42 24.88
N GLY A 136 -1.59 18.22 25.29
CA GLY A 136 -0.49 17.75 26.13
C GLY A 136 -1.02 17.04 27.37
N LEU A 137 -0.82 15.72 27.41
CA LEU A 137 -0.81 14.88 28.60
C LEU A 137 -0.36 13.47 28.19
N GLU A 138 0.80 13.07 28.71
CA GLU A 138 1.41 11.75 28.54
C GLU A 138 0.45 10.60 28.84
N LYS A 139 -0.17 10.06 27.80
CA LYS A 139 -0.54 8.65 27.68
C LYS A 139 0.24 8.13 26.50
N ARG A 140 0.57 6.83 26.47
CA ARG A 140 1.08 6.17 25.25
C ARG A 140 0.11 6.50 24.12
N ALA A 141 0.44 7.52 23.33
CA ALA A 141 -0.40 7.96 22.24
C ALA A 141 -0.51 6.76 21.29
N ARG A 142 -1.73 6.43 20.88
CA ARG A 142 -1.88 5.42 19.84
C ARG A 142 -1.17 6.01 18.62
N CYS A 143 -0.30 5.25 17.95
CA CYS A 143 0.53 5.81 16.87
C CYS A 143 -0.28 6.56 15.82
N ASN A 144 -1.48 6.07 15.50
CA ASN A 144 -2.39 6.71 14.55
C ASN A 144 -2.93 8.10 14.96
N THR A 145 -2.68 8.57 16.19
CA THR A 145 -2.99 9.96 16.61
C THR A 145 -1.79 10.88 16.54
N ILE A 146 -0.61 10.37 16.20
CA ILE A 146 0.62 11.15 16.09
C ILE A 146 0.79 11.59 14.64
N THR A 147 0.92 12.89 14.43
CA THR A 147 1.29 13.45 13.12
C THR A 147 2.80 13.29 12.88
N CYS A 148 3.17 13.14 11.61
CA CYS A 148 4.57 12.94 11.25
C CYS A 148 4.91 13.48 9.86
N ASN A 149 6.18 13.82 9.66
CA ASN A 149 6.74 14.10 8.33
C ASN A 149 7.77 13.04 7.89
N THR A 150 8.42 12.37 8.85
CA THR A 150 9.45 11.36 8.58
C THR A 150 9.26 10.13 9.46
N HIS A 151 9.88 9.02 9.07
CA HIS A 151 9.91 7.81 9.89
C HIS A 151 10.56 8.05 11.26
N GLU A 152 11.62 8.86 11.33
CA GLU A 152 12.33 9.22 12.56
C GLU A 152 11.37 9.75 13.65
N GLU A 153 10.46 10.65 13.29
CA GLU A 153 9.48 11.22 14.24
C GLU A 153 8.56 10.15 14.85
N CYS A 154 8.26 9.09 14.09
CA CYS A 154 7.48 7.95 14.57
C CYS A 154 8.34 6.98 15.39
N TYR A 155 9.57 6.71 14.94
CA TYR A 155 10.52 5.82 15.63
C TYR A 155 10.83 6.32 17.05
N GLN A 156 11.03 7.63 17.22
CA GLN A 156 11.25 8.24 18.54
C GLN A 156 10.08 8.03 19.52
N ARG A 157 8.88 7.76 19.01
CA ARG A 157 7.66 7.49 19.78
C ARG A 157 7.32 5.99 19.87
N GLY A 158 8.19 5.13 19.35
CA GLY A 158 8.01 3.67 19.33
C GLY A 158 7.02 3.17 18.27
N CYS A 159 6.77 3.96 17.23
CA CYS A 159 5.84 3.64 16.15
C CYS A 159 6.60 3.24 14.87
N PRO A 160 6.10 2.26 14.08
CA PRO A 160 6.83 1.64 12.97
C PRO A 160 7.07 2.49 11.71
N GLY A 161 6.51 3.70 11.60
CA GLY A 161 6.81 4.59 10.48
C GLY A 161 5.74 5.63 10.22
N CYS A 162 6.06 6.56 9.33
CA CYS A 162 5.18 7.65 8.91
C CYS A 162 4.51 7.35 7.56
N LEU A 163 3.20 7.53 7.47
CA LEU A 163 2.44 7.44 6.23
C LEU A 163 1.78 8.77 5.89
N LEU A 164 2.03 9.24 4.68
CA LEU A 164 1.29 10.31 4.03
C LEU A 164 0.32 9.71 3.01
N ILE A 165 -0.88 10.26 2.93
CA ILE A 165 -1.91 9.87 1.95
C ILE A 165 -2.24 11.07 1.07
N ASP A 166 -2.52 10.85 -0.21
CA ASP A 166 -2.97 11.93 -1.11
C ASP A 166 -1.99 13.13 -1.03
N LYS A 167 -2.49 14.36 -1.10
CA LYS A 167 -1.78 15.64 -1.03
C LYS A 167 -1.99 16.27 0.34
N VAL A 168 -1.57 15.58 1.38
CA VAL A 168 -1.56 16.14 2.74
C VAL A 168 -0.21 16.78 3.05
N VAL A 169 -0.22 17.72 3.99
CA VAL A 169 1.01 18.33 4.53
C VAL A 169 1.64 17.38 5.54
N ASP A 170 0.85 16.88 6.48
CA ASP A 170 1.30 16.01 7.56
C ASP A 170 0.76 14.58 7.38
N GLY A 171 1.61 13.59 7.65
CA GLY A 171 1.24 12.18 7.72
C GLY A 171 0.76 11.76 9.11
N LYS A 172 0.47 10.47 9.25
CA LYS A 172 0.17 9.82 10.54
C LYS A 172 1.13 8.66 10.81
N CYS A 173 1.53 8.49 12.06
CA CYS A 173 2.33 7.33 12.45
C CYS A 173 1.48 6.06 12.41
N LEU A 174 2.07 4.98 11.94
CA LEU A 174 1.41 3.70 11.76
C LEU A 174 1.39 2.89 13.07
N SER A 175 0.41 1.99 13.24
CA SER A 175 0.34 1.06 14.38
C SER A 175 0.06 -0.35 13.90
N TRP A 176 1.02 -1.26 14.08
CA TRP A 176 0.86 -2.70 13.86
C TRP A 176 1.86 -3.51 14.71
#